data_AF-A0A7R9ZD10-F1
#
_entry.id   AF-A0A7R9ZD10-F1
#
_cell.length_a   1.000
_cell.length_b   1.000
_cell.length_c   1.000
_cell.angle_alpha   90.00
_cell.angle_beta   90.00
_cell.angle_gamma   90.00
#
_symmetry.space_group_name_H-M   'P 1'
#
loop_
_entity.id
_entity.type
_entity.pdbx_description
1 polymer ?
#
loop_
_entity_poly.entity_id
_entity_poly.type
_entity_poly.pdbx_seq_one_letter_code
_entity_poly.pdbx_strand_id
1 'polypeptide(L)'
;MPPPPLTCAAAAAEARAVLRTIRKSSVESPVPRRVRVELPLPRADAQDGDEDAIVYLGVHGQAADWSGGMAQRLRVTKRLIENDMLDGYNDSTEYLGLLDRDADGMGVWKVGSSMTCVTHPSDTTMEYLVKLARGDYGKTVTEKSHILVVVNAFWSGNGESVGQPWEFQLKRDAKALLSEWSWEKVYACRRTRSAAGVEGTLVRRYPGRWMLFNANGSSVVREWDDEPSNREIAESLNEDAGRPEAVGWNRDAANTSRDDDVIT
;
A
#
# COMPACT_ATOMS: atom_id res chain seq x y z
N MET A 1 -21.45 -7.18 -6.61
CA MET A 1 -20.09 -6.65 -6.35
C MET A 1 -19.98 -6.36 -4.87
N PRO A 2 -18.96 -6.83 -4.15
CA PRO A 2 -18.91 -6.68 -2.70
C PRO A 2 -18.65 -5.21 -2.31
N PRO A 3 -19.33 -4.69 -1.28
CA PRO A 3 -19.06 -3.35 -0.74
C PRO A 3 -17.61 -3.25 -0.22
N PRO A 4 -17.09 -2.04 0.05
CA PRO A 4 -15.82 -1.90 0.74
C PRO A 4 -15.89 -2.54 2.14
N PRO A 5 -14.78 -3.07 2.67
CA PRO A 5 -14.72 -3.48 4.05
C PRO A 5 -14.96 -2.26 4.96
N LEU A 6 -15.51 -2.50 6.15
CA LEU A 6 -15.79 -1.43 7.12
C LEU A 6 -14.66 -1.27 8.16
N THR A 7 -13.82 -2.30 8.31
CA THR A 7 -12.76 -2.33 9.32
C THR A 7 -11.41 -2.72 8.73
N CYS A 8 -10.32 -2.35 9.41
CA CYS A 8 -8.97 -2.63 8.94
C CYS A 8 -8.68 -4.14 8.96
N ALA A 9 -9.16 -4.87 9.97
CA ALA A 9 -9.08 -6.33 10.01
C ALA A 9 -9.83 -6.97 8.82
N ALA A 10 -11.03 -6.49 8.49
CA ALA A 10 -11.79 -6.99 7.34
C ALA A 10 -11.05 -6.72 6.02
N ALA A 11 -10.43 -5.55 5.87
CA ALA A 11 -9.60 -5.23 4.71
C ALA A 11 -8.38 -6.15 4.61
N ALA A 12 -7.69 -6.41 5.72
CA ALA A 12 -6.57 -7.35 5.77
C ALA A 12 -7.01 -8.80 5.43
N ALA A 13 -8.19 -9.23 5.88
CA ALA A 13 -8.77 -10.53 5.54
C ALA A 13 -9.14 -10.64 4.05
N GLU A 14 -9.56 -9.55 3.40
CA GLU A 14 -9.75 -9.51 1.94
C GLU A 14 -8.40 -9.56 1.20
N ALA A 15 -7.39 -8.81 1.64
CA ALA A 15 -6.04 -8.86 1.07
C ALA A 15 -5.47 -10.28 1.13
N ARG A 16 -5.69 -10.98 2.24
CA ARG A 16 -5.37 -12.41 2.38
C ARG A 16 -6.02 -13.28 1.32
N ALA A 17 -7.31 -13.07 1.06
CA ALA A 17 -8.04 -13.85 0.04
C ALA A 17 -7.43 -13.62 -1.34
N VAL A 18 -7.07 -12.38 -1.68
CA VAL A 18 -6.37 -12.03 -2.91
C VAL A 18 -4.99 -12.72 -3.00
N LEU A 19 -4.18 -12.64 -1.94
CA LEU A 19 -2.87 -13.30 -1.90
C LEU A 19 -2.98 -14.82 -2.05
N ARG A 20 -4.00 -15.45 -1.45
CA ARG A 20 -4.27 -16.89 -1.63
C ARG A 20 -4.62 -17.21 -3.08
N THR A 21 -5.42 -16.38 -3.75
CA THR A 21 -5.74 -16.54 -5.18
C THR A 21 -4.47 -16.47 -6.03
N ILE A 22 -3.64 -15.45 -5.83
CA ILE A 22 -2.36 -15.30 -6.55
C ILE A 22 -1.46 -16.51 -6.33
N ARG A 23 -1.30 -16.96 -5.07
CA ARG A 23 -0.48 -18.11 -4.73
C ARG A 23 -0.98 -19.40 -5.38
N LYS A 24 -2.30 -19.64 -5.41
CA LYS A 24 -2.91 -20.81 -6.06
C LYS A 24 -2.75 -20.76 -7.58
N SER A 25 -3.10 -19.64 -8.20
CA SER A 25 -3.01 -19.45 -9.65
C SER A 25 -1.57 -19.42 -10.17
N SER A 26 -0.59 -19.24 -9.28
CA SER A 26 0.82 -19.25 -9.62
C SER A 26 1.35 -20.54 -10.24
N VAL A 27 0.60 -21.63 -10.10
CA VAL A 27 0.88 -22.96 -10.66
C VAL A 27 0.30 -23.11 -12.07
N GLU A 28 -0.74 -22.33 -12.41
CA GLU A 28 -1.59 -22.56 -13.59
C GLU A 28 -1.54 -21.42 -14.62
N SER A 29 -1.08 -20.22 -14.23
CA SER A 29 -1.07 -19.02 -15.09
C SER A 29 0.00 -18.02 -14.66
N PRO A 30 0.44 -17.12 -15.58
CA PRO A 30 1.34 -16.04 -15.21
C PRO A 30 0.65 -15.08 -14.22
N VAL A 31 1.04 -15.15 -12.95
CA VAL A 31 0.60 -14.22 -11.90
C VAL A 31 1.71 -13.24 -11.55
N PRO A 32 1.35 -12.05 -11.03
CA PRO A 32 2.33 -11.08 -10.51
C PRO A 32 3.21 -11.69 -9.40
N ARG A 33 4.52 -11.43 -9.46
CA ARG A 33 5.52 -11.92 -8.49
C ARG A 33 6.05 -10.84 -7.56
N ARG A 34 5.96 -9.58 -7.98
CA ARG A 34 6.21 -8.40 -7.15
C ARG A 34 4.88 -7.71 -6.96
N VAL A 35 4.36 -7.74 -5.73
CA VAL A 35 2.99 -7.32 -5.45
C VAL A 35 2.97 -6.30 -4.33
N ARG A 36 2.08 -5.32 -4.48
CA ARG A 36 1.81 -4.27 -3.50
C ARG A 36 0.45 -4.49 -2.86
N VAL A 37 0.40 -4.37 -1.55
CA VAL A 37 -0.83 -4.40 -0.76
C VAL A 37 -0.91 -3.10 0.01
N GLU A 38 -2.00 -2.37 -0.17
CA GLU A 38 -2.30 -1.16 0.59
C GLU A 38 -3.45 -1.47 1.56
N LEU A 39 -3.09 -1.55 2.84
CA LEU A 39 -4.02 -1.76 3.94
C LEU A 39 -4.38 -0.41 4.58
N PRO A 40 -5.66 -0.20 4.94
CA PRO A 40 -6.01 0.88 5.84
C PRO A 40 -5.36 0.60 7.20
N LEU A 41 -4.92 1.65 7.89
CA LEU A 41 -4.38 1.54 9.23
C LEU A 41 -5.36 2.21 10.20
N PRO A 42 -5.58 1.60 11.38
CA PRO A 42 -6.37 2.25 12.40
C PRO A 42 -5.60 3.45 12.96
N ARG A 43 -6.35 4.38 13.58
CA ARG A 43 -5.77 5.55 14.24
C ARG A 43 -4.84 5.14 15.38
N ALA A 44 -3.71 5.82 15.45
CA ALA A 44 -2.71 5.64 16.49
C ALA A 44 -3.25 5.94 17.90
N ASP A 45 -4.27 6.79 17.98
CA ASP A 45 -4.91 7.35 19.18
C ASP A 45 -6.40 6.98 19.30
N ALA A 46 -6.85 5.94 18.58
CA ALA A 46 -8.24 5.51 18.65
C ALA A 46 -8.66 5.22 20.10
N GLN A 47 -9.81 5.76 20.50
CA GLN A 47 -10.43 5.45 21.79
C GLN A 47 -11.17 4.10 21.71
N ASP A 48 -11.40 3.48 22.87
CA ASP A 48 -12.13 2.22 23.00
C ASP A 48 -13.44 2.25 22.18
N GLY A 49 -13.55 1.38 21.17
CA GLY A 49 -14.73 1.25 20.31
C GLY A 49 -14.50 1.55 18.81
N ASP A 50 -13.48 2.34 18.46
CA ASP A 50 -13.17 2.73 17.06
C ASP A 50 -11.78 2.26 16.58
N GLU A 51 -11.12 1.38 17.34
CA GLU A 51 -9.73 0.94 17.11
C GLU A 51 -9.48 0.18 15.80
N ASP A 52 -10.52 -0.25 15.10
CA ASP A 52 -10.41 -0.99 13.83
C ASP A 52 -11.12 -0.26 12.67
N ALA A 53 -11.71 0.91 12.91
CA ALA A 53 -12.43 1.64 11.88
C ALA A 53 -11.50 2.12 10.76
N ILE A 54 -11.97 2.05 9.51
CA ILE A 54 -11.26 2.63 8.37
C ILE A 54 -11.52 4.14 8.34
N VAL A 55 -10.48 4.92 8.63
CA VAL A 55 -10.56 6.38 8.66
C VAL A 55 -9.64 7.01 7.62
N TYR A 56 -9.90 8.29 7.30
CA TYR A 56 -8.98 9.08 6.50
C TYR A 56 -7.77 9.48 7.34
N LEU A 57 -6.58 9.06 6.89
CA LEU A 57 -5.27 9.38 7.47
C LEU A 57 -4.35 9.98 6.39
N GLY A 58 -4.87 10.88 5.55
CA GLY A 58 -4.11 11.39 4.42
C GLY A 58 -3.72 10.31 3.40
N VAL A 59 -2.78 10.65 2.51
CA VAL A 59 -2.28 9.71 1.50
C VAL A 59 -1.41 8.66 2.19
N HIS A 60 -1.91 7.43 2.20
CA HIS A 60 -1.24 6.27 2.79
C HIS A 60 -0.98 6.33 4.31
N GLY A 61 -1.66 7.15 5.12
CA GLY A 61 -1.38 7.18 6.57
C GLY A 61 0.02 7.72 6.86
N GLN A 62 0.32 8.95 6.43
CA GLN A 62 1.66 9.53 6.39
C GLN A 62 2.34 9.45 7.76
N ALA A 63 3.68 9.47 7.79
CA ALA A 63 4.44 9.38 9.04
C ALA A 63 4.04 10.46 10.07
N ALA A 64 3.57 11.63 9.62
CA ALA A 64 3.05 12.69 10.47
C ALA A 64 1.78 12.30 11.26
N ASP A 65 1.00 11.35 10.76
CA ASP A 65 -0.19 10.83 11.45
C ASP A 65 0.16 9.88 12.62
N TRP A 66 1.45 9.59 12.82
CA TRP A 66 1.96 8.67 13.84
C TRP A 66 2.88 9.41 14.80
N SER A 67 2.35 9.86 15.94
CA SER A 67 3.10 10.63 16.95
C SER A 67 4.30 9.86 17.54
N GLY A 68 4.24 8.52 17.57
CA GLY A 68 5.34 7.63 17.93
C GLY A 68 6.21 7.20 16.75
N GLY A 69 6.08 7.85 15.59
CA GLY A 69 6.83 7.59 14.37
C GLY A 69 6.59 6.20 13.76
N MET A 70 7.52 5.78 12.91
CA MET A 70 7.45 4.51 12.19
C MET A 70 7.46 3.28 13.10
N ALA A 71 8.04 3.36 14.30
CA ALA A 71 7.98 2.29 15.29
C ALA A 71 6.55 2.02 15.80
N GLN A 72 5.77 3.08 16.06
CA GLN A 72 4.36 2.95 16.43
C GLN A 72 3.55 2.38 15.25
N ARG A 73 3.81 2.91 14.05
CA ARG A 73 3.16 2.46 12.83
C ARG A 73 3.39 0.99 12.55
N LEU A 74 4.65 0.53 12.61
CA LEU A 74 4.99 -0.88 12.43
C LEU A 74 4.26 -1.76 13.44
N ARG A 75 4.14 -1.34 14.70
CA ARG A 75 3.41 -2.12 15.72
C ARG A 75 1.97 -2.40 15.28
N VAL A 76 1.29 -1.39 14.75
CA VAL A 76 -0.08 -1.50 14.27
C VAL A 76 -0.16 -2.35 12.98
N THR A 77 0.69 -2.05 12.00
CA THR A 77 0.73 -2.82 10.74
C THR A 77 1.05 -4.29 10.99
N LYS A 78 2.01 -4.58 11.88
CA LYS A 78 2.41 -5.93 12.28
C LYS A 78 1.22 -6.70 12.86
N ARG A 79 0.44 -6.08 13.75
CA ARG A 79 -0.78 -6.70 14.31
C ARG A 79 -1.75 -7.11 13.21
N LEU A 80 -2.05 -6.21 12.26
CA LEU A 80 -2.94 -6.51 11.12
C LEU A 80 -2.38 -7.60 10.20
N ILE A 81 -1.07 -7.60 9.98
CA ILE A 81 -0.41 -8.61 9.15
C ILE A 81 -0.52 -9.98 9.80
N GLU A 82 -0.14 -10.11 11.07
CA GLU A 82 -0.06 -11.39 11.76
C GLU A 82 -1.45 -11.96 12.09
N ASN A 83 -2.38 -11.11 12.53
CA ASN A 83 -3.69 -11.57 12.99
C ASN A 83 -4.71 -11.74 11.86
N ASP A 84 -4.58 -11.00 10.75
CA ASP A 84 -5.64 -10.92 9.75
C ASP A 84 -5.14 -11.26 8.34
N MET A 85 -4.10 -10.57 7.85
CA MET A 85 -3.62 -10.74 6.47
C MET A 85 -2.92 -12.10 6.23
N LEU A 86 -2.12 -12.55 7.20
CA LEU A 86 -1.41 -13.83 7.14
C LEU A 86 -2.06 -14.92 7.99
N ASP A 87 -3.23 -14.66 8.58
CA ASP A 87 -3.93 -15.70 9.33
C ASP A 87 -4.30 -16.90 8.43
N GLY A 88 -4.15 -18.10 8.99
CA GLY A 88 -4.17 -19.38 8.28
C GLY A 88 -2.94 -19.69 7.44
N TYR A 89 -1.88 -18.87 7.48
CA TYR A 89 -0.52 -19.26 7.06
C TYR A 89 0.35 -19.69 8.26
N ASN A 90 -0.21 -19.70 9.48
CA ASN A 90 0.48 -19.73 10.77
C ASN A 90 1.56 -20.83 10.90
N ASP A 91 1.32 -22.05 10.40
CA ASP A 91 2.29 -23.15 10.45
C ASP A 91 3.51 -22.96 9.53
N SER A 92 3.48 -21.92 8.71
CA SER A 92 4.49 -21.59 7.71
C SER A 92 4.95 -20.13 7.76
N THR A 93 4.40 -19.31 8.65
CA THR A 93 4.74 -17.89 8.78
C THR A 93 5.74 -17.69 9.90
N GLU A 94 6.83 -16.98 9.60
CA GLU A 94 7.88 -16.65 10.56
C GLU A 94 8.20 -15.15 10.44
N TYR A 95 8.07 -14.41 11.55
CA TYR A 95 8.54 -13.03 11.61
C TYR A 95 10.05 -13.01 11.84
N LEU A 96 10.79 -12.43 10.90
CA LEU A 96 12.26 -12.41 10.91
C LEU A 96 12.84 -11.18 11.59
N GLY A 97 12.01 -10.19 11.93
CA GLY A 97 12.46 -8.91 12.48
C GLY A 97 12.47 -7.80 11.42
N LEU A 98 13.32 -6.79 11.65
CA LEU A 98 13.59 -5.73 10.68
C LEU A 98 14.71 -6.17 9.72
N LEU A 99 14.72 -5.64 8.48
CA LEU A 99 15.84 -5.89 7.54
C LEU A 99 17.18 -5.39 8.08
N ASP A 100 17.15 -4.27 8.81
CA ASP A 100 18.29 -3.67 9.47
C ASP A 100 17.80 -2.79 10.63
N ARG A 101 18.70 -2.38 11.54
CA ARG A 101 18.40 -1.43 12.62
C ARG A 101 17.88 -0.10 12.06
N ASP A 102 18.43 0.31 10.92
CA ASP A 102 18.13 1.60 10.30
C ASP A 102 17.04 1.48 9.19
N ALA A 103 16.46 0.30 8.98
CA ALA A 103 15.39 0.04 8.00
C ALA A 103 14.00 0.52 8.48
N ASP A 104 13.97 1.53 9.34
CA ASP A 104 12.82 2.11 10.04
C ASP A 104 11.41 1.58 9.66
N GLY A 105 10.87 0.69 10.49
CA GLY A 105 9.53 0.14 10.28
C GLY A 105 9.39 -0.94 9.18
N MET A 106 10.48 -1.35 8.52
CA MET A 106 10.47 -2.45 7.54
C MET A 106 10.57 -3.82 8.20
N GLY A 107 9.47 -4.30 8.77
CA GLY A 107 9.33 -5.66 9.25
C GLY A 107 9.31 -6.67 8.10
N VAL A 108 9.81 -7.88 8.36
CA VAL A 108 9.91 -8.96 7.37
C VAL A 108 9.28 -10.24 7.89
N TRP A 109 8.46 -10.86 7.05
CA TRP A 109 7.89 -12.17 7.30
C TRP A 109 8.26 -13.11 6.17
N LYS A 110 8.72 -14.31 6.54
CA LYS A 110 8.76 -15.45 5.65
C LYS A 110 7.40 -16.14 5.70
N VAL A 111 6.83 -16.47 4.54
CA VAL A 111 5.52 -17.13 4.44
C VAL A 111 5.67 -18.39 3.58
N GLY A 112 5.98 -19.49 4.25
CA GLY A 112 6.36 -20.76 3.66
C GLY A 112 7.65 -20.65 2.84
N SER A 113 7.74 -21.44 1.77
CA SER A 113 8.85 -21.42 0.82
C SER A 113 8.61 -20.52 -0.40
N SER A 114 7.41 -19.95 -0.54
CA SER A 114 6.95 -19.34 -1.80
C SER A 114 6.71 -17.83 -1.72
N MET A 115 6.76 -17.23 -0.52
CA MET A 115 6.42 -15.83 -0.34
C MET A 115 7.22 -15.16 0.78
N THR A 116 7.60 -13.91 0.56
CA THR A 116 8.17 -13.00 1.56
C THR A 116 7.30 -11.75 1.61
N CYS A 117 6.97 -11.29 2.81
CA CYS A 117 6.24 -10.07 3.05
C CYS A 117 7.14 -9.06 3.75
N VAL A 118 7.12 -7.80 3.31
CA VAL A 118 7.84 -6.69 3.93
C VAL A 118 6.93 -5.48 4.06
N THR A 119 7.02 -4.74 5.17
CA THR A 119 6.26 -3.51 5.37
C THR A 119 7.06 -2.27 5.02
N HIS A 120 6.36 -1.20 4.64
CA HIS A 120 6.90 0.17 4.65
C HIS A 120 8.20 0.44 3.87
N PRO A 121 8.51 -0.23 2.75
CA PRO A 121 9.57 0.28 1.88
C PRO A 121 9.18 1.67 1.39
N SER A 122 10.10 2.62 1.49
CA SER A 122 9.94 4.00 1.05
C SER A 122 11.13 4.43 0.18
N ASP A 123 11.06 5.63 -0.39
CA ASP A 123 12.20 6.24 -1.09
C ASP A 123 13.46 6.36 -0.19
N THR A 124 13.29 6.47 1.14
CA THR A 124 14.39 6.58 2.11
C THR A 124 14.92 5.24 2.61
N THR A 125 14.12 4.17 2.57
CA THR A 125 14.52 2.82 3.03
C THR A 125 14.74 1.84 1.88
N MET A 126 14.68 2.32 0.64
CA MET A 126 14.76 1.51 -0.59
C MET A 126 16.02 0.64 -0.66
N GLU A 127 17.15 1.07 -0.09
CA GLU A 127 18.39 0.29 -0.07
C GLU A 127 18.16 -1.11 0.52
N TYR A 128 17.38 -1.21 1.59
CA TYR A 128 17.08 -2.49 2.24
C TYR A 128 16.19 -3.37 1.36
N LEU A 129 15.21 -2.79 0.66
CA LEU A 129 14.38 -3.52 -0.30
C LEU A 129 15.22 -4.04 -1.48
N VAL A 130 16.16 -3.23 -1.98
CA VAL A 130 17.09 -3.61 -3.05
C VAL A 130 17.98 -4.78 -2.61
N LYS A 131 18.59 -4.70 -1.43
CA LYS A 131 19.40 -5.79 -0.84
C LYS A 131 18.58 -7.07 -0.67
N LEU A 132 17.35 -6.94 -0.16
CA LEU A 132 16.42 -8.06 -0.07
C LEU A 132 16.16 -8.69 -1.44
N ALA A 133 15.75 -7.90 -2.44
CA ALA A 133 15.42 -8.41 -3.76
C ALA A 133 16.62 -9.07 -4.49
N ARG A 134 17.85 -8.69 -4.14
CA ARG A 134 19.11 -9.29 -4.63
C ARG A 134 19.48 -10.60 -3.93
N GLY A 135 18.82 -10.90 -2.82
CA GLY A 135 19.06 -12.10 -2.03
C GLY A 135 20.16 -11.95 -0.99
N ASP A 136 20.53 -10.71 -0.64
CA ASP A 136 21.59 -10.43 0.35
C ASP A 136 21.18 -10.93 1.76
N TYR A 137 19.86 -10.97 2.03
CA TYR A 137 19.28 -11.52 3.26
C TYR A 137 18.78 -12.98 3.09
N GLY A 138 19.03 -13.61 1.95
CA GLY A 138 18.57 -14.97 1.64
C GLY A 138 18.12 -15.11 0.18
N LYS A 139 18.52 -16.21 -0.47
CA LYS A 139 18.39 -16.36 -1.93
C LYS A 139 16.98 -16.69 -2.43
N THR A 140 16.07 -17.18 -1.58
CA THR A 140 14.73 -17.64 -2.01
C THR A 140 13.93 -16.55 -2.72
N VAL A 141 14.07 -15.28 -2.29
CA VAL A 141 13.38 -14.13 -2.91
C VAL A 141 13.81 -13.81 -4.36
N THR A 142 14.95 -14.36 -4.78
CA THR A 142 15.47 -14.24 -6.16
C THR A 142 14.88 -15.30 -7.10
N GLU A 143 14.25 -16.35 -6.55
CA GLU A 143 13.62 -17.38 -7.36
C GLU A 143 12.42 -16.80 -8.13
N LYS A 144 12.32 -17.14 -9.43
CA LYS A 144 11.26 -16.61 -10.31
C LYS A 144 9.85 -16.97 -9.85
N SER A 145 9.71 -18.07 -9.12
CA SER A 145 8.44 -18.54 -8.53
C SER A 145 8.07 -17.80 -7.24
N HIS A 146 9.03 -17.14 -6.59
CA HIS A 146 8.83 -16.53 -5.27
C HIS A 146 8.07 -15.21 -5.38
N ILE A 147 7.09 -15.02 -4.51
CA ILE A 147 6.29 -13.80 -4.44
C ILE A 147 6.89 -12.89 -3.37
N LEU A 148 7.23 -11.66 -3.77
CA LEU A 148 7.59 -10.60 -2.83
C LEU A 148 6.41 -9.65 -2.69
N VAL A 149 5.84 -9.62 -1.49
CA VAL A 149 4.74 -8.75 -1.09
C VAL A 149 5.30 -7.56 -0.34
N VAL A 150 5.00 -6.35 -0.80
CA VAL A 150 5.22 -5.14 -0.01
C VAL A 150 3.88 -4.65 0.52
N VAL A 151 3.81 -4.37 1.82
CA VAL A 151 2.62 -3.85 2.49
C VAL A 151 2.84 -2.40 2.86
N ASN A 152 1.91 -1.53 2.45
CA ASN A 152 1.95 -0.10 2.72
C ASN A 152 3.30 0.51 2.34
N ALA A 153 3.62 0.45 1.04
CA ALA A 153 4.82 1.04 0.46
C ALA A 153 4.65 2.54 0.16
N PHE A 154 5.72 3.33 0.31
CA PHE A 154 5.77 4.79 0.13
C PHE A 154 6.91 5.22 -0.80
N TRP A 155 7.02 4.60 -1.97
CA TRP A 155 7.96 5.07 -2.98
C TRP A 155 7.21 5.79 -4.10
N SER A 156 7.86 6.79 -4.66
CA SER A 156 7.35 7.57 -5.77
C SER A 156 8.10 7.24 -7.07
N GLY A 157 7.36 7.23 -8.18
CA GLY A 157 7.92 6.96 -9.50
C GLY A 157 8.59 5.59 -9.63
N ASN A 158 9.64 5.54 -10.45
CA ASN A 158 10.37 4.33 -10.79
C ASN A 158 11.77 4.35 -10.18
N GLY A 159 11.95 4.96 -9.01
CA GLY A 159 13.21 5.01 -8.29
C GLY A 159 14.04 6.28 -8.48
N GLU A 160 13.55 7.25 -9.27
CA GLU A 160 14.22 8.56 -9.42
C GLU A 160 14.31 9.33 -8.09
N SER A 161 13.27 9.23 -7.26
CA SER A 161 13.15 9.89 -5.96
C SER A 161 13.88 9.18 -4.82
N VAL A 162 14.42 8.00 -5.07
CA VAL A 162 15.07 7.18 -4.04
C VAL A 162 16.37 7.82 -3.56
N GLY A 163 16.56 7.82 -2.24
CA GLY A 163 17.78 8.26 -1.59
C GLY A 163 18.14 9.73 -1.84
N GLN A 164 19.36 10.08 -1.44
CA GLN A 164 19.91 11.41 -1.62
C GLN A 164 20.37 11.66 -3.07
N PRO A 165 20.45 12.92 -3.54
CA PRO A 165 20.82 13.23 -4.93
C PRO A 165 22.15 12.62 -5.40
N TRP A 166 23.11 12.40 -4.49
CA TRP A 166 24.42 11.82 -4.78
C TRP A 166 24.48 10.28 -4.74
N GLU A 167 23.41 9.60 -4.32
CA GLU A 167 23.36 8.13 -4.23
C GLU A 167 23.04 7.49 -5.59
N PHE A 168 23.86 7.81 -6.60
CA PHE A 168 23.62 7.41 -7.99
C PHE A 168 23.51 5.90 -8.18
N GLN A 169 24.32 5.12 -7.45
CA GLN A 169 24.28 3.66 -7.50
C GLN A 169 22.95 3.12 -6.96
N LEU A 170 22.50 3.62 -5.81
CA LEU A 170 21.23 3.22 -5.20
C LEU A 170 20.06 3.59 -6.11
N LYS A 171 20.03 4.80 -6.68
CA LYS A 171 18.99 5.22 -7.64
C LYS A 171 18.93 4.31 -8.87
N ARG A 172 20.08 3.94 -9.43
CA ARG A 172 20.16 3.00 -10.55
C ARG A 172 19.61 1.62 -10.18
N ASP A 173 19.96 1.14 -9.01
CA ASP A 173 19.57 -0.18 -8.52
C ASP A 173 18.08 -0.25 -8.18
N ALA A 174 17.56 0.80 -7.55
CA ALA A 174 16.14 0.97 -7.29
C ALA A 174 15.35 1.07 -8.60
N LYS A 175 15.87 1.80 -9.59
CA LYS A 175 15.25 1.86 -10.91
C LYS A 175 15.17 0.49 -11.57
N ALA A 176 16.25 -0.28 -11.55
CA ALA A 176 16.22 -1.65 -12.05
C ALA A 176 15.15 -2.48 -11.31
N LEU A 177 15.13 -2.45 -9.97
CA LEU A 177 14.15 -3.19 -9.19
C LEU A 177 12.69 -2.78 -9.47
N LEU A 178 12.41 -1.48 -9.59
CA LEU A 178 11.06 -0.96 -9.70
C LEU A 178 10.52 -0.98 -11.15
N SER A 179 11.40 -0.89 -12.15
CA SER A 179 10.99 -0.87 -13.57
C SER A 179 11.12 -2.21 -14.29
N GLU A 180 12.07 -3.08 -13.91
CA GLU A 180 12.17 -4.43 -14.49
C GLU A 180 11.03 -5.35 -14.03
N TRP A 181 10.46 -5.06 -12.86
CA TRP A 181 9.35 -5.80 -12.30
C TRP A 181 8.09 -4.95 -12.33
N SER A 182 7.03 -5.43 -12.96
CA SER A 182 5.70 -4.81 -12.88
C SER A 182 5.12 -5.01 -11.48
N TRP A 183 5.40 -4.06 -10.57
CA TRP A 183 4.87 -4.05 -9.21
C TRP A 183 3.34 -3.86 -9.19
N GLU A 184 2.62 -4.96 -9.30
CA GLU A 184 1.17 -4.96 -9.36
C GLU A 184 0.57 -4.64 -7.98
N LYS A 185 -0.31 -3.66 -7.90
CA LYS A 185 -1.05 -3.39 -6.68
C LYS A 185 -2.28 -4.31 -6.61
N VAL A 186 -2.07 -5.46 -5.99
CA VAL A 186 -3.05 -6.55 -6.00
C VAL A 186 -4.22 -6.30 -5.06
N TYR A 187 -3.99 -5.54 -4.00
CA TYR A 187 -5.02 -5.11 -3.08
C TYR A 187 -4.80 -3.67 -2.66
N ALA A 188 -5.87 -2.91 -2.60
CA ALA A 188 -5.88 -1.61 -1.95
C ALA A 188 -7.22 -1.42 -1.25
N CYS A 189 -7.19 -0.88 -0.03
CA CYS A 189 -8.36 -0.30 0.59
C CYS A 189 -7.92 0.93 1.38
N ARG A 190 -8.44 2.10 0.99
CA ARG A 190 -8.13 3.35 1.70
C ARG A 190 -9.31 4.29 1.67
N ARG A 191 -9.49 5.01 2.78
CA ARG A 191 -10.39 6.16 2.80
C ARG A 191 -9.75 7.29 2.01
N THR A 192 -10.53 7.95 1.17
CA THR A 192 -10.09 9.09 0.35
C THR A 192 -10.99 10.27 0.62
N ARG A 193 -10.45 11.48 0.49
CA ARG A 193 -11.19 12.72 0.69
C ARG A 193 -10.84 13.72 -0.41
N SER A 194 -11.86 14.37 -0.97
CA SER A 194 -11.66 15.50 -1.88
C SER A 194 -11.31 16.77 -1.10
N ALA A 195 -10.75 17.78 -1.78
CA ALA A 195 -10.52 19.10 -1.18
C ALA A 195 -11.83 19.75 -0.66
N ALA A 196 -12.97 19.41 -1.26
CA ALA A 196 -14.30 19.84 -0.83
C ALA A 196 -14.78 19.16 0.46
N GLY A 197 -13.96 18.26 1.02
CA GLY A 197 -14.27 17.46 2.19
C GLY A 197 -15.18 16.26 1.92
N VAL A 198 -15.47 15.93 0.66
CA VAL A 198 -16.28 14.76 0.30
C VAL A 198 -15.44 13.50 0.45
N GLU A 199 -15.96 12.50 1.17
CA GLU A 199 -15.24 11.25 1.42
C GLU A 199 -15.75 10.10 0.55
N GLY A 200 -14.87 9.13 0.36
CA GLY A 200 -15.18 7.84 -0.23
C GLY A 200 -14.16 6.79 0.16
N THR A 201 -14.33 5.58 -0.34
CA THR A 201 -13.39 4.48 -0.13
C THR A 201 -12.94 3.92 -1.46
N LEU A 202 -11.65 4.04 -1.75
CA LEU A 202 -11.04 3.44 -2.93
C LEU A 202 -10.64 2.00 -2.60
N VAL A 203 -11.07 1.06 -3.44
CA VAL A 203 -10.81 -0.36 -3.28
C VAL A 203 -10.30 -0.98 -4.57
N ARG A 204 -9.33 -1.89 -4.44
CA ARG A 204 -8.82 -2.75 -5.51
C ARG A 204 -8.70 -4.18 -4.99
N ARG A 205 -9.17 -5.15 -5.78
CA ARG A 205 -9.09 -6.59 -5.47
C ARG A 205 -8.73 -7.37 -6.72
N TYR A 206 -7.48 -7.83 -6.85
CA TYR A 206 -7.01 -8.55 -8.04
C TYR A 206 -7.84 -9.81 -8.33
N PRO A 207 -8.19 -10.11 -9.59
CA PRO A 207 -7.87 -9.38 -10.83
C PRO A 207 -8.89 -8.29 -11.22
N GLY A 208 -9.79 -7.91 -10.30
CA GLY A 208 -10.82 -6.91 -10.53
C GLY A 208 -10.29 -5.48 -10.70
N ARG A 209 -11.19 -4.58 -11.06
CA ARG A 209 -10.92 -3.15 -11.29
C ARG A 209 -10.68 -2.36 -10.02
N TRP A 210 -10.19 -1.14 -10.19
CA TRP A 210 -10.23 -0.10 -9.18
C TRP A 210 -11.65 0.44 -9.06
N MET A 211 -12.13 0.58 -7.83
CA MET A 211 -13.51 0.99 -7.56
C MET A 211 -13.50 2.04 -6.45
N LEU A 212 -14.08 3.19 -6.74
CA LEU A 212 -14.33 4.22 -5.74
C LEU A 212 -15.77 4.09 -5.27
N PHE A 213 -15.96 3.92 -3.97
CA PHE A 213 -17.27 3.94 -3.33
C PHE A 213 -17.50 5.28 -2.66
N ASN A 214 -18.76 5.67 -2.55
CA ASN A 214 -19.18 6.85 -1.82
C ASN A 214 -18.93 6.70 -0.29
N ALA A 215 -19.18 7.75 0.47
CA ALA A 215 -18.82 7.83 1.89
C ALA A 215 -19.34 6.69 2.77
N ASN A 216 -20.54 6.15 2.50
CA ASN A 216 -21.14 5.07 3.28
C ASN A 216 -20.89 3.67 2.67
N GLY A 217 -20.19 3.59 1.53
CA GLY A 217 -19.92 2.33 0.85
C GLY A 217 -21.13 1.72 0.13
N SER A 218 -22.23 2.46 -0.05
CA SER A 218 -23.48 1.92 -0.61
C SER A 218 -23.51 1.89 -2.13
N SER A 219 -22.76 2.77 -2.80
CA SER A 219 -22.72 2.86 -4.27
C SER A 219 -21.30 3.03 -4.79
N VAL A 220 -21.07 2.48 -5.99
CA VAL A 220 -19.85 2.73 -6.76
C VAL A 220 -20.00 4.09 -7.44
N VAL A 221 -19.09 4.99 -7.13
CA VAL A 221 -18.95 6.32 -7.73
C VAL A 221 -18.32 6.19 -9.12
N ARG A 222 -17.23 5.42 -9.21
CA ARG A 222 -16.50 5.22 -10.47
C ARG A 222 -15.61 3.97 -10.44
N GLU A 223 -15.32 3.43 -11.63
CA GLU A 223 -14.38 2.34 -11.84
C GLU A 223 -13.25 2.76 -12.79
N TRP A 224 -12.07 2.17 -12.60
CA TRP A 224 -10.91 2.31 -13.49
C TRP A 224 -10.24 0.96 -13.73
N ASP A 225 -9.65 0.79 -14.91
CA ASP A 225 -8.80 -0.36 -15.21
C ASP A 225 -7.43 -0.22 -14.51
N ASP A 226 -6.87 1.00 -14.48
CA ASP A 226 -5.60 1.35 -13.82
C ASP A 226 -5.80 2.13 -12.51
N GLU A 227 -4.72 2.29 -11.73
CA GLU A 227 -4.76 3.05 -10.48
C GLU A 227 -5.10 4.53 -10.74
N PRO A 228 -6.20 5.07 -10.19
CA PRO A 228 -6.58 6.45 -10.45
C PRO A 228 -5.71 7.44 -9.69
N SER A 229 -5.48 8.60 -10.32
CA SER A 229 -4.82 9.73 -9.67
C SER A 229 -5.69 10.33 -8.55
N ASN A 230 -5.05 11.02 -7.60
CA ASN A 230 -5.77 11.76 -6.54
C ASN A 230 -6.76 12.78 -7.10
N ARG A 231 -6.44 13.36 -8.27
CA ARG A 231 -7.32 14.28 -8.99
C ARG A 231 -8.59 13.58 -9.48
N GLU A 232 -8.44 12.45 -10.17
CA GLU A 232 -9.60 11.69 -10.68
C GLU A 232 -10.51 11.21 -9.56
N ILE A 233 -9.93 10.78 -8.43
CA ILE A 233 -10.68 10.40 -7.23
C ILE A 233 -11.47 11.60 -6.72
N ALA A 234 -10.83 12.75 -6.53
CA ALA A 234 -11.45 13.95 -5.99
C ALA A 234 -12.56 14.51 -6.89
N GLU A 235 -12.32 14.59 -8.19
CA GLU A 235 -13.32 15.02 -9.19
C GLU A 235 -14.54 14.10 -9.16
N SER A 236 -14.33 12.78 -9.14
CA SER A 236 -15.43 11.80 -9.13
C SER A 236 -16.26 11.87 -7.84
N LEU A 237 -15.61 12.06 -6.67
CA LEU A 237 -16.33 12.27 -5.40
C LEU A 237 -17.14 13.56 -5.40
N ASN A 238 -16.55 14.64 -5.91
CA ASN A 238 -17.21 15.94 -5.99
C ASN A 238 -18.44 15.90 -6.92
N GLU A 239 -18.31 15.23 -8.07
CA GLU A 239 -19.41 15.02 -9.02
C GLU A 239 -20.55 14.22 -8.38
N ASP A 240 -20.26 13.09 -7.73
CA ASP A 240 -21.26 12.25 -7.05
C ASP A 240 -22.01 13.02 -5.94
N ALA A 241 -21.29 13.87 -5.20
CA ALA A 241 -21.88 14.69 -4.13
C ALA A 241 -22.60 15.96 -4.63
N GLY A 242 -22.65 16.21 -5.94
CA GLY A 242 -23.23 17.44 -6.51
C GLY A 242 -22.47 18.71 -6.15
N ARG A 243 -21.14 18.61 -5.94
CA ARG A 243 -20.22 19.71 -5.59
C ARG A 243 -19.08 19.90 -6.61
N PRO A 244 -19.38 20.05 -7.92
CA PRO A 244 -18.35 20.05 -8.96
C PRO A 244 -17.37 21.23 -8.91
N GLU A 245 -17.79 22.38 -8.34
CA GLU A 245 -17.00 23.62 -8.34
C GLU A 245 -15.92 23.70 -7.24
N ALA A 246 -15.89 22.75 -6.31
CA ALA A 246 -14.89 22.71 -5.24
C ALA A 246 -13.57 22.10 -5.75
N VAL A 247 -12.96 22.78 -6.72
CA VAL A 247 -11.67 22.43 -7.31
C VAL A 247 -10.57 23.13 -6.52
N GLY A 248 -10.05 22.46 -5.49
CA GLY A 248 -8.89 22.93 -4.69
C GLY A 248 -7.53 22.59 -5.30
N TRP A 249 -7.47 22.24 -6.60
CA TRP A 249 -6.22 21.94 -7.29
C TRP A 249 -5.82 23.15 -8.13
N ASN A 250 -4.63 23.71 -7.88
CA ASN A 250 -4.04 24.69 -8.78
C ASN A 250 -3.98 24.11 -10.20
N ARG A 251 -4.47 24.89 -11.18
CA ARG A 251 -4.67 24.48 -12.58
C ARG A 251 -3.40 24.05 -13.34
N ASP A 252 -2.21 24.33 -12.79
CA ASP A 252 -0.92 24.08 -13.45
C ASP A 252 -0.11 22.98 -12.75
N ALA A 253 -0.17 21.76 -13.29
CA ALA A 253 0.69 20.64 -12.88
C ALA A 253 2.20 20.90 -13.05
N ALA A 254 2.58 21.96 -13.78
CA ALA A 254 3.98 22.34 -13.99
C ALA A 254 4.61 23.11 -12.81
N ASN A 255 3.81 23.61 -11.85
CA ASN A 255 4.29 24.39 -10.70
C ASN A 255 4.29 23.61 -9.38
N THR A 256 3.83 22.35 -9.37
CA THR A 256 3.90 21.45 -8.21
C THR A 256 5.00 20.42 -8.44
N SER A 257 6.27 20.85 -8.45
CA SER A 257 7.41 19.92 -8.31
C SER A 257 7.57 19.38 -6.87
N ARG A 258 6.47 19.41 -6.11
CA ARG A 258 6.26 18.85 -4.79
C ARG A 258 4.87 18.22 -4.85
N ASP A 259 4.82 16.96 -5.26
CA ASP A 259 3.61 16.13 -5.26
C ASP A 259 3.26 15.60 -3.86
N ASP A 260 3.96 16.09 -2.83
CA ASP A 260 3.57 16.07 -1.42
C ASP A 260 3.49 17.54 -0.96
N ASP A 261 2.47 17.88 -0.16
CA ASP A 261 2.04 19.24 0.20
C ASP A 261 1.11 19.82 -0.89
N VAL A 262 -0.20 19.99 -0.66
CA VAL A 262 -0.75 21.01 0.23
C VAL A 262 -2.20 20.66 0.58
N ILE A 263 -2.49 20.62 1.88
CA ILE A 263 -3.80 20.97 2.44
C ILE A 263 -3.92 22.49 2.33
N THR A 264 -4.98 23.02 1.73
CA THR A 264 -5.49 24.35 2.10
C THR A 264 -6.78 24.19 2.87
#